data_AF-A0A9D9G7Q7-F1
#
_entry.id   AF-A0A9D9G7Q7-F1
#
_cell.length_a   1.000
_cell.length_b   1.000
_cell.length_c   1.000
_cell.angle_alpha   90.00
_cell.angle_beta   90.00
_cell.angle_gamma   90.00
#
_symmetry.space_group_name_H-M   'P 1'
#
loop_
_entity.id
_entity.type
_entity.pdbx_description
1 polymer ?
#
loop_
_entity_poly.entity_id
_entity_poly.type
_entity_poly.pdbx_seq_one_letter_code
_entity_poly.pdbx_strand_id
1 'polypeptide(L)' 'MSQEELNKYRFGNGEEPTEEMLAQVMEEVAQYSVESSNKVTAEYFENMRNNIKNRKSEWENRINVILNG' A
#
# COMPACT_ATOMS: atom_id res chain seq x y z
N MET A 1 7.18 -18.01 23.56
CA MET A 1 8.24 -17.70 22.58
C MET A 1 8.38 -16.21 22.47
N SER A 2 9.61 -15.69 22.48
CA SER A 2 9.89 -14.25 22.38
C SER A 2 9.98 -13.80 20.91
N GLN A 3 9.79 -12.50 20.64
CA GLN A 3 10.01 -11.92 19.30
C GLN A 3 11.43 -12.17 18.75
N GLU A 4 12.43 -12.27 19.65
CA GLU A 4 13.81 -12.59 19.30
C GLU A 4 13.97 -14.04 18.82
N GLU A 5 13.22 -14.98 19.39
CA GLU A 5 13.18 -16.36 18.90
C GLU A 5 12.58 -16.38 17.49
N LEU A 6 11.42 -15.75 17.28
CA LEU A 6 10.74 -15.70 15.97
C LEU A 6 11.60 -15.11 14.84
N ASN A 7 12.37 -14.05 15.12
CA ASN A 7 13.23 -13.40 14.13
C ASN A 7 14.42 -14.25 13.68
N LYS A 8 14.90 -15.20 14.50
CA LYS A 8 15.96 -16.15 14.11
C LYS A 8 15.50 -17.16 13.06
N TYR A 9 14.19 -17.33 12.86
CA TYR A 9 13.62 -18.38 12.03
C TYR A 9 13.03 -17.90 10.71
N ARG A 10 13.24 -16.63 10.32
CA ARG A 10 13.02 -16.18 8.94
C ARG A 10 14.11 -16.79 8.03
N PHE A 11 13.95 -18.08 7.74
CA PHE A 11 14.69 -18.90 6.77
C PHE A 11 16.23 -18.89 6.89
N GLY A 12 16.80 -18.64 8.08
CA GLY A 12 18.24 -18.48 8.26
C GLY A 12 19.05 -19.71 8.71
N ASN A 13 18.42 -20.69 9.37
CA ASN A 13 19.19 -21.66 10.19
C ASN A 13 19.23 -23.09 9.63
N GLY A 14 18.59 -23.38 8.50
CA GLY A 14 18.57 -24.72 7.88
C GLY A 14 17.72 -25.78 8.60
N GLU A 15 17.08 -25.43 9.71
CA GLU A 15 16.09 -26.25 10.41
C GLU A 15 14.68 -25.99 9.85
N GLU A 16 13.87 -27.05 9.74
CA GLU A 16 12.49 -26.95 9.26
C GLU A 16 11.63 -26.22 10.31
N PRO A 17 10.89 -25.16 9.93
CA PRO A 17 10.07 -24.39 10.85
C PRO A 17 8.90 -25.24 11.38
N THR A 18 8.52 -25.02 12.64
CA THR A 18 7.35 -25.69 13.22
C THR A 18 6.06 -25.19 12.57
N GLU A 19 4.99 -25.97 12.69
CA GLU A 19 3.68 -25.63 12.13
C GLU A 19 3.13 -24.30 12.70
N GLU A 20 3.34 -24.05 13.99
CA GLU A 20 2.95 -22.79 14.66
C GLU A 20 3.71 -21.59 14.09
N MET A 21 5.00 -21.76 13.77
CA MET A 21 5.83 -20.70 13.19
C MET A 21 5.45 -20.44 11.72
N LEU A 22 5.14 -21.49 10.96
CA LEU A 22 4.62 -21.36 9.60
C LEU A 22 3.27 -20.63 9.59
N ALA A 23 2.38 -20.96 10.53
CA ALA A 23 1.09 -20.28 10.67
C ALA A 23 1.26 -18.78 10.95
N GLN A 24 2.19 -18.41 11.83
CA GLN A 24 2.48 -17.02 12.13
C GLN A 24 3.05 -16.26 10.92
N VAL A 25 3.98 -16.86 10.17
CA VAL A 25 4.51 -16.27 8.93
C VAL A 25 3.40 -16.08 7.89
N MET A 26 2.52 -17.06 7.73
CA MET A 26 1.37 -16.95 6.82
C MET A 26 0.41 -15.84 7.23
N GLU A 27 0.17 -15.67 8.53
CA GLU A 27 -0.64 -14.57 9.05
C GLU A 27 -0.01 -13.20 8.75
N GLU A 28 1.30 -13.04 9.02
CA GLU A 28 2.04 -11.81 8.71
C GLU A 28 2.01 -11.49 7.22
N VAL A 29 2.19 -12.49 6.35
CA VAL A 29 2.13 -12.33 4.89
C VAL A 29 0.72 -11.94 4.44
N ALA A 30 -0.32 -12.53 5.02
CA ALA A 30 -1.70 -12.19 4.72
C ALA A 30 -2.01 -10.74 5.11
N GLN A 31 -1.60 -10.32 6.31
CA GLN A 31 -1.75 -8.94 6.79
C GLN A 31 -1.00 -7.96 5.86
N TYR A 32 0.27 -8.23 5.56
CA TYR A 32 1.08 -7.40 4.68
C TYR A 32 0.48 -7.27 3.27
N SER A 33 -0.05 -8.37 2.72
CA SER A 33 -0.70 -8.37 1.39
C SER A 33 -1.95 -7.47 1.36
N VAL A 34 -2.76 -7.54 2.41
CA VAL A 34 -3.95 -6.70 2.58
C VAL A 34 -3.55 -5.22 2.73
N GLU A 35 -2.59 -4.92 3.59
CA GLU A 35 -2.09 -3.55 3.80
C GLU A 35 -1.49 -2.95 2.54
N SER A 36 -0.65 -3.71 1.84
CA SER A 36 -0.04 -3.30 0.57
C SER A 36 -1.10 -3.03 -0.49
N SER A 37 -2.09 -3.91 -0.63
CA SER A 37 -3.18 -3.74 -1.60
C SER A 37 -4.03 -2.50 -1.30
N ASN A 38 -4.35 -2.28 -0.02
CA ASN A 38 -5.09 -1.11 0.42
C ASN A 38 -4.30 0.19 0.18
N LYS A 39 -3.00 0.18 0.44
CA LYS A 39 -2.12 1.33 0.21
C LYS A 39 -2.04 1.71 -1.27
N VAL A 40 -1.79 0.74 -2.15
CA VAL A 40 -1.73 0.98 -3.61
C VAL A 40 -3.06 1.53 -4.12
N THR A 41 -4.17 0.97 -3.64
CA THR A 41 -5.52 1.43 -4.01
C THR A 41 -5.77 2.87 -3.54
N ALA A 42 -5.38 3.20 -2.30
CA ALA A 42 -5.52 4.53 -1.74
C ALA A 42 -4.70 5.57 -2.53
N GLU A 43 -3.43 5.27 -2.82
CA GLU A 43 -2.53 6.12 -3.61
C GLU A 43 -3.07 6.35 -5.03
N TYR A 44 -3.61 5.30 -5.67
CA TYR A 44 -4.25 5.41 -6.98
C TYR A 44 -5.42 6.41 -6.98
N PHE A 45 -6.34 6.27 -6.02
CA PHE A 45 -7.51 7.15 -5.94
C PHE A 45 -7.12 8.58 -5.53
N GLU A 46 -6.10 8.76 -4.71
CA GLU A 46 -5.58 10.09 -4.39
C GLU A 46 -5.01 10.79 -5.62
N ASN A 47 -4.19 10.09 -6.41
CA ASN A 47 -3.68 10.60 -7.68
C ASN A 47 -4.81 10.93 -8.66
N MET A 48 -5.84 10.09 -8.74
CA MET A 48 -7.01 10.35 -9.57
C MET A 48 -7.73 11.65 -9.15
N ARG A 49 -7.97 11.84 -7.85
CA ARG A 49 -8.60 13.07 -7.31
C ARG A 49 -7.78 14.32 -7.61
N ASN A 50 -6.46 14.24 -7.43
CA ASN A 50 -5.55 15.35 -7.72
C ASN A 50 -5.58 15.73 -9.20
N ASN A 51 -5.56 14.73 -10.09
CA ASN A 51 -5.68 14.95 -11.53
C ASN A 51 -7.00 15.61 -11.91
N ILE A 52 -8.13 15.16 -11.35
CA ILE A 52 -9.44 15.77 -11.59
C ILE A 52 -9.45 17.24 -11.16
N LYS A 53 -8.92 17.53 -9.96
CA LYS A 53 -8.84 18.90 -9.44
C LYS A 53 -8.01 19.81 -10.34
N ASN A 54 -6.85 19.33 -10.78
CA ASN A 54 -5.96 20.09 -11.67
C ASN A 54 -6.62 20.36 -13.03
N ARG A 55 -7.23 19.34 -13.64
CA ARG A 55 -7.93 19.50 -14.92
C ARG A 55 -9.12 20.46 -14.79
N LYS A 56 -9.88 20.39 -13.70
CA LYS A 56 -10.99 21.30 -13.44
C LYS A 56 -10.49 22.76 -13.38
N SER A 57 -9.41 23.01 -12.64
CA SER A 57 -8.81 24.34 -12.55
C SER A 57 -8.29 24.84 -13.91
N GLU A 58 -7.66 23.97 -14.71
CA GLU A 58 -7.23 24.32 -16.07
C GLU A 58 -8.41 24.72 -16.96
N TRP A 59 -9.51 23.95 -16.91
CA TRP A 59 -10.72 24.26 -17.66
C TRP A 59 -11.37 25.56 -17.21
N GLU A 60 -11.46 25.82 -15.91
CA GLU A 60 -11.97 27.08 -15.37
C GLU A 60 -11.13 28.27 -15.86
N ASN A 61 -9.81 28.14 -15.83
CA ASN A 61 -8.90 29.17 -16.35
C ASN A 61 -9.11 29.40 -17.85
N ARG A 62 -9.22 28.34 -18.66
CA ARG A 62 -9.49 28.46 -20.10
C ARG A 62 -10.81 29.16 -20.39
N ILE A 63 -11.86 28.82 -19.65
CA ILE A 63 -13.17 29.47 -19.78
C ILE A 63 -13.07 30.95 -19.42
N ASN A 64 -12.40 31.28 -18.31
CA ASN A 64 -12.22 32.67 -17.89
C ASN A 64 -11.44 33.51 -18.91
N VAL A 65 -10.42 32.93 -19.56
CA VAL A 65 -9.69 33.59 -20.65
C VAL A 65 -10.60 33.86 -21.84
N ILE A 66 -11.50 32.94 -22.21
CA ILE A 66 -12.44 33.15 -23.32
C ILE A 66 -13.52 34.19 -22.97
N LEU A 67 -13.99 34.21 -21.72
CA LEU A 67 -15.07 35.11 -21.31
C LEU A 67 -14.61 36.54 -21.00
N ASN A 68 -13.38 36.71 -20.50
CA ASN A 68 -12.88 38.00 -20.02
C ASN A 68 -11.63 38.50 -20.77
N GLY A 69 -11.14 37.75 -21.75
CA GLY A 69 -10.00 38.11 -22.60
C GLY A 69 -10.40 38.71 -23.94
#